data_AF-A0A6L3X5L3-F1
#
_entry.id   AF-A0A6L3X5L3-F1
#
_cell.length_a   1.000
_cell.length_b   1.000
_cell.length_c   1.000
_cell.angle_alpha   90.00
_cell.angle_beta   90.00
_cell.angle_gamma   90.00
#
_symmetry.space_group_name_H-M   'P 1'
#
loop_
_entity.id
_entity.type
_entity.pdbx_description
1 polymer ?
#
loop_
_entity_poly.entity_id
_entity_poly.type
_entity_poly.pdbx_seq_one_letter_code
_entity_poly.pdbx_strand_id
1 'polypeptide(L)'
;MSDRISRDVINALIAGHFADPFSVLGMHRTEAGLEVRALLPDATEVWVIEPKTGRKVGNLECLDSRGFFSGVMPRRKNPFRYQLAVIWHGQQNLIDDPYSFGPLLNEVDAWL
;
A
#
# COMPACT_ATOMS: atom_id res chain seq x y z
N MET A 1 -13.55 -5.44 -13.97
CA MET A 1 -12.27 -5.39 -14.73
C MET A 1 -11.18 -5.14 -13.71
N SER A 2 -10.13 -5.97 -13.65
CA SER A 2 -9.07 -5.82 -12.64
C SER A 2 -8.36 -4.50 -12.88
N ASP A 3 -8.54 -3.55 -11.97
CA ASP A 3 -8.00 -2.19 -12.01
C ASP A 3 -6.49 -2.22 -11.72
N ARG A 4 -5.73 -2.79 -12.66
CA ARG A 4 -4.28 -2.97 -12.53
C ARG A 4 -3.63 -1.63 -12.83
N ILE A 5 -2.92 -1.07 -11.85
CA ILE A 5 -2.22 0.21 -12.01
C ILE A 5 -1.28 0.15 -13.23
N SER A 6 -1.38 1.17 -14.09
CA SER A 6 -0.61 1.21 -15.33
C SER A 6 0.89 1.33 -15.04
N ARG A 7 1.72 0.74 -15.91
CA ARG A 7 3.18 0.80 -15.76
C ARG A 7 3.69 2.25 -15.79
N ASP A 8 3.03 3.14 -16.52
CA ASP A 8 3.39 4.56 -16.59
C ASP A 8 3.22 5.28 -15.26
N VAL A 9 2.16 4.95 -14.51
CA VAL A 9 1.96 5.50 -13.15
C VAL A 9 3.07 5.00 -12.21
N ILE A 10 3.41 3.72 -12.27
CA ILE A 10 4.51 3.16 -11.47
C ILE A 10 5.84 3.85 -11.82
N ASN A 11 6.09 4.09 -13.11
CA ASN A 11 7.30 4.79 -13.56
C ASN A 11 7.36 6.23 -13.05
N ALA A 12 6.26 6.98 -13.17
CA ALA A 12 6.20 8.36 -12.70
C ALA A 12 6.37 8.46 -11.19
N LEU A 13 5.78 7.53 -10.44
CA LEU A 13 5.92 7.43 -8.99
C LEU A 13 7.38 7.17 -8.58
N ILE A 14 8.04 6.19 -9.19
CA ILE A 14 9.44 5.85 -8.91
C ILE A 14 10.38 6.99 -9.31
N ALA A 15 10.08 7.70 -10.40
CA ALA A 15 10.86 8.86 -10.84
C ALA A 15 10.65 10.10 -9.94
N GLY A 16 9.75 10.06 -8.95
CA GLY A 16 9.43 11.21 -8.10
C GLY A 16 8.67 12.32 -8.84
N HIS A 17 8.11 12.02 -10.01
CA HIS A 17 7.38 12.98 -10.86
C HIS A 17 5.85 12.86 -10.67
N PHE A 18 5.41 12.19 -9.61
CA PHE A 18 3.99 11.99 -9.33
C PHE A 18 3.53 12.94 -8.23
N ALA A 19 2.59 13.82 -8.58
CA ALA A 19 2.17 14.94 -7.72
C ALA A 19 1.43 14.49 -6.45
N ASP A 20 0.73 13.35 -6.49
CA ASP A 20 -0.02 12.84 -5.36
C ASP A 20 0.22 11.33 -5.16
N PRO A 21 1.27 10.95 -4.43
CA PRO A 21 1.54 9.55 -4.10
C PRO A 21 0.41 8.84 -3.35
N PHE A 22 -0.43 9.55 -2.59
CA PHE A 22 -1.53 8.94 -1.81
C PHE A 22 -2.67 8.43 -2.71
N SER A 23 -2.81 8.99 -3.91
CA SER A 23 -3.75 8.45 -4.90
C SER A 23 -3.34 7.07 -5.44
N VAL A 24 -2.09 6.64 -5.24
CA VAL A 24 -1.55 5.36 -5.75
C VAL A 24 -1.14 4.43 -4.61
N LEU A 25 -0.45 4.93 -3.60
CA LEU A 25 0.08 4.16 -2.47
C LEU A 25 -0.90 4.13 -1.29
N GLY A 26 -0.67 3.21 -0.37
CA GLY A 26 -1.53 3.01 0.78
C GLY A 26 -2.71 2.08 0.50
N MET A 27 -3.80 2.28 1.24
CA MET A 27 -4.98 1.43 1.18
C MET A 27 -6.05 2.00 0.25
N HIS A 28 -6.50 1.19 -0.71
CA HIS A 28 -7.48 1.55 -1.74
C HIS A 28 -8.70 0.64 -1.68
N ARG A 29 -9.89 1.18 -1.95
CA ARG A 29 -11.12 0.39 -2.09
C ARG A 29 -11.25 -0.09 -3.53
N THR A 30 -11.49 -1.38 -3.72
CA THR A 30 -11.73 -1.99 -5.03
C THR A 30 -12.98 -2.88 -4.98
N GLU A 31 -13.48 -3.30 -6.14
CA GLU A 31 -14.57 -4.29 -6.22
C GLU A 31 -14.21 -5.63 -5.57
N ALA A 32 -12.92 -5.98 -5.52
CA ALA A 32 -12.42 -7.23 -4.98
C ALA A 32 -12.13 -7.16 -3.46
N GLY A 33 -12.29 -5.99 -2.83
CA GLY A 33 -11.96 -5.73 -1.42
C GLY A 33 -10.98 -4.58 -1.25
N LEU A 34 -10.33 -4.51 -0.10
CA LEU A 34 -9.28 -3.51 0.12
C LEU A 34 -7.96 -3.96 -0.51
N GLU A 35 -7.37 -3.13 -1.34
CA GLU A 35 -6.03 -3.31 -1.89
C GLU A 35 -5.04 -2.46 -1.09
N VAL A 36 -3.88 -3.01 -0.75
CA VAL A 36 -2.76 -2.22 -0.19
C VAL A 36 -1.64 -2.21 -1.20
N ARG A 37 -1.14 -1.01 -1.50
CA ARG A 37 -0.07 -0.75 -2.45
C ARG A 37 1.08 -0.05 -1.75
N ALA A 38 2.30 -0.53 -1.91
CA ALA A 38 3.47 0.01 -1.21
C ALA A 38 4.67 0.11 -2.16
N LEU A 39 5.45 1.18 -2.00
CA LEU A 39 6.73 1.36 -2.66
C LEU A 39 7.84 1.17 -1.61
N LEU A 40 8.50 0.02 -1.65
CA LEU A 40 9.52 -0.44 -0.71
C LEU A 40 10.73 -0.92 -1.51
N PRO A 41 11.66 -0.03 -1.89
CA PRO A 41 12.88 -0.40 -2.58
C PRO A 41 13.66 -1.49 -1.83
N ASP A 42 14.32 -2.38 -2.58
CA ASP A 42 15.15 -3.48 -2.07
C ASP A 42 14.44 -4.53 -1.20
N ALA A 43 13.12 -4.42 -1.00
CA ALA A 43 12.35 -5.41 -0.29
C ALA A 43 12.19 -6.68 -1.14
N THR A 44 12.25 -7.85 -0.50
CA THR A 44 12.03 -9.14 -1.17
C THR A 44 10.66 -9.73 -0.89
N GLU A 45 10.04 -9.37 0.23
CA GLU A 45 8.74 -9.88 0.63
C GLU A 45 8.01 -8.88 1.53
N VAL A 46 6.70 -8.75 1.37
CA VAL A 46 5.88 -7.83 2.14
C VAL A 46 4.56 -8.49 2.54
N TRP A 47 4.21 -8.36 3.83
CA TRP A 47 2.93 -8.80 4.38
C TRP A 47 2.20 -7.68 5.10
N VAL A 48 0.89 -7.65 4.96
CA VAL A 48 -0.01 -6.80 5.76
C VAL A 48 -0.30 -7.52 7.08
N ILE A 49 0.00 -6.86 8.20
CA ILE A 49 -0.15 -7.39 9.56
C ILE A 49 -1.22 -6.59 10.31
N GLU A 50 -2.11 -7.30 11.02
CA GLU A 50 -3.01 -6.66 11.97
C GLU A 50 -2.27 -6.40 13.29
N PRO A 51 -2.08 -5.13 13.72
CA PRO A 51 -1.18 -4.79 14.82
C PRO A 51 -1.66 -5.31 16.19
N LYS A 52 -2.97 -5.50 16.38
CA LYS A 52 -3.53 -5.99 17.65
C LYS A 52 -3.28 -7.47 17.88
N THR A 53 -3.23 -8.27 16.83
CA THR A 53 -3.15 -9.74 16.92
C THR A 53 -1.86 -10.32 16.35
N GLY A 54 -1.08 -9.52 15.62
CA GLY A 54 0.10 -9.99 14.89
C GLY A 54 -0.23 -10.86 13.67
N ARG A 55 -1.51 -10.99 13.33
CA ARG A 55 -1.95 -11.89 12.26
C ARG A 55 -1.56 -11.35 10.88
N LYS A 56 -1.01 -12.22 10.02
CA LYS A 56 -0.87 -11.99 8.58
C LYS A 56 -2.25 -11.91 7.92
N VAL A 57 -2.60 -10.74 7.41
CA VAL A 57 -3.88 -10.43 6.76
C VAL A 57 -3.82 -10.74 5.26
N GLY A 58 -2.69 -10.43 4.62
CA GLY A 58 -2.47 -10.67 3.20
C GLY A 58 -0.99 -10.51 2.83
N ASN A 59 -0.57 -11.17 1.76
CA ASN A 59 0.73 -10.98 1.12
C ASN A 59 0.58 -9.91 0.03
N LEU A 60 1.63 -9.09 -0.18
CA LEU A 60 1.69 -8.19 -1.33
C LEU A 60 2.63 -8.77 -2.39
N GLU A 61 2.11 -8.95 -3.61
CA GLU A 61 2.87 -9.40 -4.77
C GLU A 61 3.76 -8.27 -5.28
N CYS A 62 5.01 -8.59 -5.65
CA CYS A 62 5.90 -7.65 -6.31
C CYS A 62 5.47 -7.46 -7.78
N LEU A 63 4.86 -6.33 -8.11
CA LEU A 63 4.45 -6.00 -9.49
C LEU A 63 5.54 -5.28 -10.28
N ASP A 64 6.51 -4.68 -9.58
CA ASP A 64 7.70 -4.08 -10.17
C ASP A 64 8.91 -4.32 -9.26
N SER A 65 9.99 -4.88 -9.82
CA SER A 65 11.20 -5.27 -9.09
C SER A 65 11.95 -4.09 -8.46
N ARG A 66 11.61 -2.85 -8.83
CA ARG A 66 12.09 -1.63 -8.16
C ARG A 66 11.41 -1.38 -6.79
N GLY A 67 10.57 -2.31 -6.35
CA GLY A 67 9.97 -2.32 -5.01
C GLY A 67 8.51 -1.93 -4.97
N PHE A 68 7.77 -2.02 -6.09
CA PHE A 68 6.33 -1.76 -6.07
C PHE A 68 5.56 -3.05 -5.77
N PHE A 69 4.82 -3.06 -4.68
CA PHE A 69 4.05 -4.19 -4.19
C PHE A 69 2.55 -3.88 -4.14
N SER A 70 1.72 -4.88 -4.44
CA SER A 70 0.26 -4.77 -4.26
C SER A 70 -0.37 -6.10 -3.83
N GLY A 71 -1.41 -6.03 -3.02
CA GLY A 71 -2.20 -7.20 -2.62
C GLY A 71 -3.59 -6.82 -2.17
N VAL A 72 -4.56 -7.66 -2.53
CA VAL A 72 -5.97 -7.50 -2.17
C VAL A 72 -6.30 -8.34 -0.93
N MET A 73 -7.02 -7.73 0.00
CA MET A 73 -7.56 -8.32 1.22
C MET A 73 -9.07 -8.53 1.05
N PRO A 74 -9.52 -9.60 0.37
CA PRO A 74 -10.92 -9.76 -0.05
C PRO A 74 -11.90 -9.89 1.11
N ARG A 75 -11.41 -10.26 2.30
CA ARG A 75 -12.22 -10.39 3.53
C ARG A 75 -12.38 -9.07 4.29
N ARG A 76 -11.72 -7.99 3.86
CA ARG A 76 -11.78 -6.67 4.51
C ARG A 76 -12.53 -5.71 3.59
N LYS A 77 -13.67 -5.21 4.07
CA LYS A 77 -14.52 -4.25 3.33
C LYS A 77 -14.37 -2.80 3.81
N ASN A 78 -13.90 -2.61 5.04
CA ASN A 78 -13.73 -1.31 5.67
C ASN A 78 -12.25 -1.06 6.00
N PRO A 79 -11.74 0.16 5.80
CA PRO A 79 -10.39 0.54 6.18
C PRO A 79 -10.09 0.16 7.62
N PHE A 80 -8.86 -0.28 7.84
CA PHE A 80 -8.40 -0.78 9.12
C PHE A 80 -6.94 -0.41 9.31
N ARG A 81 -6.51 -0.30 10.57
CA ARG A 81 -5.10 -0.09 10.88
C ARG A 81 -4.30 -1.35 10.58
N TYR A 82 -3.18 -1.21 9.88
CA TYR A 82 -2.26 -2.29 9.57
C TYR A 82 -0.80 -1.84 9.74
N GLN A 83 0.09 -2.82 9.78
CA GLN A 83 1.53 -2.64 9.64
C GLN A 83 2.03 -3.49 8.46
N LEU A 84 3.20 -3.19 7.96
CA LEU A 84 3.89 -3.97 6.95
C LEU A 84 5.02 -4.76 7.61
N ALA A 85 4.99 -6.08 7.50
CA ALA A 85 6.16 -6.91 7.75
C ALA A 85 6.93 -7.04 6.44
N VAL A 86 8.09 -6.38 6.38
CA VAL A 86 8.92 -6.27 5.18
C VAL A 86 10.23 -7.01 5.38
N ILE A 87 10.63 -7.81 4.40
CA ILE A 87 11.93 -8.48 4.42
C ILE A 87 12.92 -7.68 3.56
N TRP A 88 13.98 -7.19 4.20
CA TRP A 88 15.14 -6.58 3.55
C TRP A 88 16.39 -7.37 3.90
N HIS A 89 17.18 -7.74 2.91
CA HIS A 89 18.43 -8.50 3.11
C HIS A 89 18.26 -9.73 4.04
N GLY A 90 17.10 -10.41 3.94
CA GLY A 90 16.76 -11.57 4.78
C GLY A 90 16.30 -11.26 6.20
N GLN A 91 16.21 -9.99 6.60
CA GLN A 91 15.73 -9.56 7.91
C GLN A 91 14.32 -8.98 7.83
N GLN A 92 13.43 -9.47 8.71
CA GLN A 92 12.08 -8.94 8.81
C GLN A 92 12.05 -7.68 9.67
N ASN A 93 11.44 -6.62 9.15
CA ASN A 93 11.17 -5.37 9.84
C ASN A 93 9.66 -5.12 9.84
N LEU A 94 9.12 -4.74 11.00
CA LEU A 94 7.71 -4.38 11.14
C LEU A 94 7.60 -2.86 11.17
N ILE A 95 6.91 -2.26 10.21
CA ILE A 95 6.78 -0.81 10.06
C ILE A 95 5.31 -0.40 9.92
N ASP A 96 4.97 0.80 10.35
CA ASP A 96 3.72 1.44 9.93
C ASP A 96 3.88 1.92 8.47
N ASP A 97 2.81 1.85 7.68
CA ASP A 97 2.84 2.33 6.29
C ASP A 97 2.63 3.85 6.26
N PRO A 98 3.58 4.62 5.69
CA PRO A 98 3.49 6.08 5.63
C PRO A 98 2.28 6.59 4.82
N TYR A 99 1.74 5.77 3.92
CA TYR A 99 0.57 6.08 3.09
C TYR A 99 -0.71 5.40 3.61
N SER A 100 -0.69 4.77 4.80
CA SER A 100 -1.89 4.14 5.37
C SER A 100 -2.97 5.13 5.80
N PHE A 101 -2.58 6.38 6.06
CA PHE A 101 -3.49 7.46 6.31
C PHE A 101 -3.91 8.03 4.94
N GLY A 102 -5.20 7.94 4.62
CA GLY A 102 -5.75 8.74 3.52
C GLY A 102 -5.44 10.23 3.74
N PRO A 103 -5.62 11.09 2.72
CA PRO A 103 -5.36 12.51 2.86
C PRO A 103 -5.94 13.05 4.17
N LEU A 104 -5.07 13.58 5.03
CA LEU A 104 -5.40 14.00 6.41
C LEU A 104 -6.43 15.13 6.47
N LEU A 105 -6.77 15.69 5.31
CA LEU A 105 -7.87 16.62 5.13
C LEU A 105 -9.13 15.82 4.79
N ASN A 106 -9.96 15.56 5.80
CA ASN A 106 -11.38 15.46 5.53
C ASN A 106 -11.78 16.77 4.81
N GLU A 107 -12.65 16.70 3.79
CA GLU A 107 -13.15 17.82 2.97
C GLU A 107 -13.84 18.95 3.76
N VAL A 108 -13.73 18.99 5.08
CA VAL A 108 -14.42 19.92 5.97
C VAL A 108 -13.76 21.31 6.01
N ASP A 109 -12.50 21.46 5.59
CA ASP A 109 -11.79 22.76 5.64
C ASP A 109 -11.35 23.29 4.26
N ALA A 110 -12.22 23.16 3.24
CA ALA A 110 -12.04 23.82 1.94
C ALA A 110 -12.99 25.02 1.73
N TRP A 111 -13.29 25.77 2.81
CA TRP A 111 -14.05 27.02 2.74
C TRP A 111 -13.26 28.16 3.39
N LEU A 112 -12.47 28.88 2.59
CA LEU A 112 -12.10 30.28 2.81
C LEU A 112 -12.08 31.02 1.47
#